data_AF-A0A839QH35-F1
#
_entry.id   AF-A0A839QH35-F1
#
_cell.length_a   1.000
_cell.length_b   1.000
_cell.length_c   1.000
_cell.angle_alpha   90.00
_cell.angle_beta   90.00
_cell.angle_gamma   90.00
#
_symmetry.space_group_name_H-M   'P 1'
#
loop_
_entity.id
_entity.type
_entity.pdbx_description
1 polymer ?
#
loop_
_entity_poly.entity_id
_entity_poly.type
_entity_poly.pdbx_seq_one_letter_code
_entity_poly.pdbx_strand_id
1 'polypeptide(L)'
;MEPVLAKSADRFLAIMRRWPAELSLSEHLAADTQANPLSPPDIQDEISAMRISTLSLSEPALRTSYLMVHDDMEKGLIPVLAPRLKLDDGDLTVKLCAAAVTGAFRVIDEEVSVAVIVHKQNVTQAEGLALMDRAITEATNGRLGGPVVP
;
A
#
# COMPACT_ATOMS: atom_id res chain seq x y z
N MET A 1 -7.49 17.76 2.38
CA MET A 1 -7.53 16.33 2.78
C MET A 1 -7.09 15.46 1.62
N GLU A 2 -7.80 15.51 0.50
CA GLU A 2 -7.47 14.77 -0.72
C GLU A 2 -5.99 14.88 -1.18
N PRO A 3 -5.32 16.07 -1.12
CA PRO A 3 -3.92 16.16 -1.53
C PRO A 3 -2.95 15.35 -0.66
N VAL A 4 -3.24 15.18 0.63
CA VAL A 4 -2.37 14.45 1.56
C VAL A 4 -2.54 12.95 1.37
N LEU A 5 -3.78 12.47 1.25
CA LEU A 5 -4.08 11.08 0.95
C LEU A 5 -3.51 10.67 -0.42
N ALA A 6 -3.73 11.49 -1.45
CA ALA A 6 -3.17 11.25 -2.78
C ALA A 6 -1.64 11.20 -2.74
N LYS A 7 -0.99 12.10 -2.00
CA LYS A 7 0.47 12.09 -1.84
C LYS A 7 0.99 10.81 -1.16
N SER A 8 0.28 10.30 -0.15
CA SER A 8 0.64 9.01 0.50
C SER A 8 0.49 7.84 -0.49
N ALA A 9 -0.63 7.79 -1.23
CA ALA A 9 -0.84 6.77 -2.28
C ALA A 9 0.20 6.86 -3.41
N ASP A 10 0.51 8.07 -3.90
CA ASP A 10 1.55 8.31 -4.91
C ASP A 10 2.92 7.85 -4.44
N ARG A 11 3.24 8.10 -3.16
CA ARG A 11 4.48 7.63 -2.55
C ARG A 11 4.52 6.11 -2.53
N PHE A 12 3.45 5.45 -2.11
CA PHE A 12 3.36 3.99 -2.15
C PHE A 12 3.50 3.44 -3.58
N LEU A 13 2.82 4.03 -4.56
CA LEU A 13 2.97 3.65 -5.97
C LEU A 13 4.41 3.87 -6.47
N ALA A 14 5.09 4.93 -6.03
CA ALA A 14 6.49 5.15 -6.37
C ALA A 14 7.40 4.06 -5.81
N ILE A 15 7.14 3.60 -4.57
CA ILE A 15 7.83 2.44 -3.97
C ILE A 15 7.57 1.21 -4.84
N MET A 16 6.31 0.90 -5.14
CA MET A 16 5.92 -0.28 -5.92
C MET A 16 6.52 -0.28 -7.34
N ARG A 17 6.61 0.88 -7.99
CA ARG A 17 7.24 1.02 -9.32
C ARG A 17 8.75 0.76 -9.32
N ARG A 18 9.41 0.90 -8.17
CA ARG A 18 10.84 0.58 -8.01
C ARG A 18 11.10 -0.87 -7.66
N TRP A 19 10.05 -1.70 -7.51
CA TRP A 19 10.19 -3.09 -7.04
C TRP A 19 11.00 -3.94 -8.03
N PRO A 20 12.23 -4.35 -7.70
CA PRO A 20 13.06 -5.12 -8.61
C PRO A 20 12.67 -6.61 -8.64
N ALA A 21 12.85 -7.26 -9.79
CA ALA A 21 12.29 -8.57 -10.09
C ALA A 21 12.86 -9.71 -9.22
N GLU A 22 14.10 -9.53 -8.75
CA GLU A 22 14.87 -10.44 -7.92
C GLU A 22 14.47 -10.41 -6.44
N LEU A 23 13.73 -9.39 -6.00
CA LEU A 23 13.29 -9.26 -4.61
C LEU A 23 11.83 -9.67 -4.43
N SER A 24 11.57 -10.31 -3.29
CA SER A 24 10.23 -10.40 -2.72
C SER A 24 9.68 -9.00 -2.40
N LEU A 25 8.38 -8.90 -2.12
CA LEU A 25 7.77 -7.61 -1.78
C LEU A 25 8.32 -7.10 -0.46
N SER A 26 8.34 -7.95 0.58
CA SER A 26 8.91 -7.62 1.88
C SER A 26 10.38 -7.19 1.80
N GLU A 27 11.21 -7.89 1.03
CA GLU A 27 12.62 -7.53 0.81
C GLU A 27 12.75 -6.17 0.14
N HIS A 28 11.92 -5.92 -0.88
CA HIS A 28 11.89 -4.64 -1.57
C HIS A 28 11.46 -3.50 -0.67
N LEU A 29 10.36 -3.64 0.07
CA LEU A 29 9.88 -2.58 0.96
C LEU A 29 10.91 -2.24 2.04
N ALA A 30 11.60 -3.24 2.57
CA ALA A 30 12.69 -3.05 3.53
C ALA A 30 13.89 -2.31 2.90
N ALA A 31 14.33 -2.74 1.72
CA ALA A 31 15.44 -2.14 1.00
C ALA A 31 15.13 -0.70 0.56
N ASP A 32 13.93 -0.46 0.02
CA ASP A 32 13.50 0.85 -0.45
C ASP A 32 13.39 1.86 0.69
N THR A 33 12.95 1.42 1.88
CA THR A 33 12.87 2.32 3.05
C THR A 33 14.25 2.76 3.52
N GLN A 34 15.28 1.92 3.37
CA GLN A 34 16.67 2.29 3.67
C GLN A 34 17.25 3.21 2.60
N ALA A 35 16.97 2.93 1.32
CA ALA A 35 17.48 3.69 0.19
C ALA A 35 16.81 5.06 0.02
N ASN A 36 15.51 5.15 0.36
CA ASN A 36 14.66 6.31 0.17
C ASN A 36 13.96 6.68 1.50
N PRO A 37 14.71 7.09 2.54
CA PRO A 37 14.12 7.42 3.83
C PRO A 37 13.18 8.63 3.72
N LEU A 38 12.07 8.59 4.46
CA LEU A 38 11.13 9.70 4.52
C LEU A 38 11.79 10.94 5.15
N SER A 39 11.56 12.11 4.54
CA SER A 39 11.94 13.37 5.17
C SER A 39 11.02 13.69 6.35
N PRO A 40 11.41 14.57 7.29
CA PRO A 40 10.53 14.97 8.39
C PRO A 40 9.16 15.51 7.93
N PRO A 41 9.06 16.32 6.86
CA PRO A 41 7.77 16.68 6.26
C PRO A 41 6.96 15.48 5.75
N ASP A 42 7.61 14.50 5.11
CA ASP A 42 6.92 13.29 4.64
C ASP A 42 6.31 12.51 5.81
N ILE A 43 7.03 12.40 6.92
CA ILE A 43 6.53 11.75 8.14
C ILE A 43 5.28 12.47 8.67
N GLN A 44 5.25 13.81 8.64
CA GLN A 44 4.06 14.56 9.06
C GLN A 44 2.87 14.35 8.12
N ASP A 45 3.13 14.21 6.82
CA ASP A 45 2.10 13.87 5.84
C ASP A 45 1.54 12.47 6.09
N GLU A 46 2.37 11.46 6.38
CA GLU A 46 1.90 10.10 6.70
C GLU A 46 1.10 10.06 8.01
N ILE A 47 1.53 10.79 9.04
CA ILE A 47 0.74 10.92 10.28
C ILE A 47 -0.60 11.58 10.00
N SER A 48 -0.64 12.57 9.11
CA SER A 48 -1.88 13.22 8.70
C SER A 48 -2.77 12.25 7.91
N ALA A 49 -2.21 11.47 6.98
CA ALA A 49 -2.93 10.44 6.25
C ALA A 49 -3.55 9.39 7.19
N MET A 50 -2.80 8.89 8.18
CA MET A 50 -3.33 7.95 9.18
C MET A 50 -4.50 8.54 9.97
N ARG A 51 -4.42 9.82 10.39
CA ARG A 51 -5.55 10.49 11.05
C ARG A 51 -6.79 10.56 10.16
N ILE A 52 -6.60 10.83 8.86
CA ILE A 52 -7.70 10.87 7.90
C ILE A 52 -8.28 9.47 7.70
N SER A 53 -7.43 8.45 7.57
CA SER A 53 -7.83 7.04 7.48
C SER A 53 -8.71 6.64 8.66
N THR A 54 -8.26 6.94 9.90
CA THR A 54 -9.05 6.72 11.13
C THR A 54 -10.39 7.44 11.12
N LEU A 55 -10.42 8.74 10.81
CA LEU A 55 -11.66 9.52 10.80
C LEU A 55 -12.62 9.07 9.69
N SER A 56 -12.09 8.56 8.58
CA SER A 56 -12.91 8.08 7.46
C SER A 56 -13.84 6.92 7.84
N LEU A 57 -13.54 6.19 8.91
CA LEU A 57 -14.36 5.09 9.42
C LEU A 57 -15.69 5.57 10.00
N SER A 58 -15.75 6.79 10.53
CA SER A 58 -16.97 7.38 11.11
C SER A 58 -17.51 8.58 10.34
N GLU A 59 -16.69 9.22 9.49
CA GLU A 59 -17.05 10.43 8.74
C GLU A 59 -17.26 10.15 7.25
N PRO A 60 -18.52 10.05 6.76
CA PRO A 60 -18.81 9.65 5.37
C PRO A 60 -18.20 10.56 4.30
N ALA A 61 -18.06 11.86 4.59
CA ALA A 61 -17.44 12.81 3.68
C ALA A 61 -15.95 12.49 3.48
N LEU A 62 -15.22 12.14 4.55
CA LEU A 62 -13.83 11.71 4.44
C LEU A 62 -13.71 10.32 3.82
N ARG A 63 -14.68 9.43 4.07
CA ARG A 63 -14.72 8.10 3.45
C ARG A 63 -14.72 8.16 1.93
N THR A 64 -15.47 9.10 1.36
CA THR A 64 -15.56 9.27 -0.09
C THR A 64 -14.20 9.60 -0.69
N SER A 65 -13.52 10.63 -0.17
CA SER A 65 -12.18 11.01 -0.65
C SER A 65 -11.15 9.90 -0.41
N TYR A 66 -11.23 9.20 0.72
CA TYR A 66 -10.34 8.07 1.03
C TYR A 66 -10.50 6.93 0.03
N LEU A 67 -11.73 6.54 -0.31
CA LEU A 67 -11.99 5.48 -1.29
C LEU A 67 -11.63 5.88 -2.72
N MET A 68 -11.82 7.15 -3.11
CA MET A 68 -11.39 7.64 -4.43
C MET A 68 -9.87 7.52 -4.62
N VAL A 69 -9.09 7.86 -3.59
CA VAL A 69 -7.62 7.71 -3.64
C VAL A 69 -7.21 6.23 -3.78
N HIS A 70 -7.94 5.32 -3.14
CA HIS A 70 -7.68 3.88 -3.29
C HIS A 70 -8.07 3.36 -4.68
N ASP A 71 -9.15 3.85 -5.27
CA ASP A 71 -9.53 3.54 -6.65
C ASP A 71 -8.45 3.97 -7.67
N ASP A 72 -7.84 5.15 -7.45
CA ASP A 72 -6.73 5.60 -8.29
C ASP A 72 -5.44 4.81 -8.04
N MET A 73 -5.18 4.42 -6.79
CA MET A 73 -4.09 3.52 -6.44
C MET A 73 -4.23 2.15 -7.12
N GLU A 74 -5.44 1.59 -7.17
CA GLU A 74 -5.74 0.33 -7.85
C GLU A 74 -5.32 0.38 -9.32
N LYS A 75 -5.72 1.44 -10.04
CA LYS A 75 -5.31 1.65 -11.45
C LYS A 75 -3.80 1.81 -11.58
N GLY A 76 -3.17 2.50 -10.63
CA GLY A 76 -1.73 2.70 -10.58
C GLY A 76 -0.91 1.43 -10.35
N LEU A 77 -1.51 0.41 -9.72
CA LEU A 77 -0.86 -0.88 -9.46
C LEU A 77 -0.84 -1.80 -10.68
N ILE A 78 -1.82 -1.70 -11.59
CA ILE A 78 -1.89 -2.54 -12.80
C ILE A 78 -0.55 -2.65 -13.56
N PRO A 79 0.10 -1.53 -13.96
CA PRO A 79 1.37 -1.61 -14.70
C PRO A 79 2.55 -2.14 -13.87
N VAL A 80 2.43 -2.18 -12.54
CA VAL A 80 3.43 -2.81 -11.66
C VAL A 80 3.20 -4.32 -11.57
N LEU A 81 1.94 -4.74 -11.47
CA LEU A 81 1.57 -6.13 -11.24
C LEU A 81 1.57 -6.97 -12.53
N ALA A 82 1.27 -6.38 -13.69
CA ALA A 82 1.29 -7.09 -14.97
C ALA A 82 2.65 -7.77 -15.27
N PRO A 83 3.81 -7.04 -15.20
CA PRO A 83 5.12 -7.66 -15.38
C PRO A 83 5.43 -8.75 -14.34
N ARG A 84 4.97 -8.58 -13.09
CA ARG A 84 5.15 -9.56 -12.02
C ARG A 84 4.43 -10.87 -12.32
N LEU A 85 3.24 -10.76 -12.88
CA LEU A 85 2.40 -11.89 -13.24
C LEU A 85 2.73 -12.47 -14.62
N LYS A 86 3.60 -11.80 -15.40
CA LYS A 86 3.93 -12.14 -16.80
C LYS A 86 2.67 -12.15 -17.70
N LEU A 87 1.82 -11.14 -17.49
CA LEU A 87 0.55 -10.93 -18.19
C LEU A 87 0.47 -9.50 -18.72
N ASP A 88 -0.46 -9.25 -19.65
CA ASP A 88 -0.76 -7.90 -20.13
C ASP A 88 -1.56 -7.09 -19.10
N ASP A 89 -1.37 -5.77 -19.07
CA ASP A 89 -2.12 -4.83 -18.20
C ASP A 89 -3.65 -4.94 -18.33
N GLY A 90 -4.13 -5.35 -19.51
CA GLY A 90 -5.55 -5.55 -19.79
C GLY A 90 -6.15 -6.83 -19.19
N ASP A 91 -5.31 -7.79 -18.79
CA ASP A 91 -5.74 -9.11 -18.33
C ASP A 91 -6.58 -9.04 -17.05
N LEU A 92 -7.65 -9.84 -17.01
CA LEU A 92 -8.57 -9.86 -15.88
C LEU A 92 -7.87 -10.26 -14.58
N THR A 93 -6.89 -11.17 -14.65
CA THR A 93 -6.11 -11.61 -13.48
C THR A 93 -5.31 -10.46 -12.89
N VAL A 94 -4.71 -9.61 -13.72
CA VAL A 94 -3.95 -8.44 -13.25
C VAL A 94 -4.90 -7.47 -12.54
N LYS A 95 -6.06 -7.19 -13.11
CA LYS A 95 -7.08 -6.31 -12.52
C LYS A 95 -7.61 -6.86 -11.19
N LEU A 96 -7.91 -8.16 -11.13
CA LEU A 96 -8.34 -8.83 -9.89
C LEU A 96 -7.25 -8.76 -8.82
N CYS A 97 -5.98 -8.98 -9.19
CA CYS A 97 -4.86 -8.83 -8.27
C CYS A 97 -4.70 -7.37 -7.80
N ALA A 98 -4.84 -6.38 -8.67
CA ALA A 98 -4.76 -4.97 -8.30
C ALA A 98 -5.87 -4.60 -7.29
N ALA A 99 -7.11 -5.03 -7.55
CA ALA A 99 -8.23 -4.81 -6.63
C ALA A 99 -8.01 -5.51 -5.29
N ALA A 100 -7.54 -6.77 -5.30
CA ALA A 100 -7.25 -7.53 -4.09
C ALA A 100 -6.15 -6.89 -3.24
N VAL A 101 -5.04 -6.45 -3.88
CA VAL A 101 -3.94 -5.75 -3.21
C VAL A 101 -4.42 -4.43 -2.62
N THR A 102 -5.19 -3.64 -3.37
CA THR A 102 -5.74 -2.36 -2.90
C THR A 102 -6.65 -2.57 -1.70
N GLY A 103 -7.52 -3.59 -1.74
CA GLY A 103 -8.38 -3.97 -0.61
C GLY A 103 -7.59 -4.42 0.62
N ALA A 104 -6.57 -5.26 0.44
CA ALA A 104 -5.70 -5.72 1.52
C ALA A 104 -4.94 -4.56 2.17
N PHE A 105 -4.34 -3.69 1.35
CA PHE A 105 -3.64 -2.50 1.82
C PHE A 105 -4.57 -1.58 2.61
N ARG A 106 -5.77 -1.30 2.08
CA ARG A 106 -6.76 -0.46 2.75
C ARG A 106 -7.13 -0.99 4.13
N VAL A 107 -7.38 -2.30 4.25
CA VAL A 107 -7.73 -2.93 5.53
C VAL A 107 -6.58 -2.78 6.54
N ILE A 108 -5.34 -3.04 6.12
CA ILE A 108 -4.18 -2.88 7.00
C ILE A 108 -3.98 -1.41 7.40
N ASP A 109 -4.07 -0.49 6.44
CA ASP A 109 -3.90 0.94 6.69
C ASP A 109 -4.93 1.45 7.70
N GLU A 110 -6.20 1.05 7.57
CA GLU A 110 -7.28 1.38 8.51
C GLU A 110 -6.97 0.83 9.92
N GLU A 111 -6.61 -0.46 10.04
CA GLU A 111 -6.32 -1.11 11.32
C GLU A 111 -5.08 -0.52 12.01
N VAL A 112 -3.98 -0.32 11.26
CA VAL A 112 -2.75 0.28 11.78
C VAL A 112 -2.99 1.74 12.17
N SER A 113 -3.75 2.49 11.36
CA SER A 113 -4.11 3.87 11.69
C SER A 113 -4.90 3.95 12.99
N VAL A 114 -5.88 3.07 13.21
CA VAL A 114 -6.63 3.02 14.48
C VAL A 114 -5.71 2.66 15.65
N ALA A 115 -4.87 1.64 15.50
CA ALA A 115 -3.90 1.23 16.52
C ALA A 115 -2.97 2.37 16.94
N VAL A 116 -2.42 3.12 15.98
CA VAL A 116 -1.47 4.20 16.24
C VAL A 116 -2.18 5.47 16.73
N ILE A 117 -3.26 5.90 16.07
CA ILE A 117 -3.92 7.19 16.33
C ILE A 117 -4.81 7.12 17.56
N VAL A 118 -5.62 6.07 17.69
CA VAL A 118 -6.59 5.93 18.79
C VAL A 118 -5.94 5.25 19.99
N HIS A 119 -5.30 4.10 19.77
CA HIS A 119 -4.78 3.27 20.86
C HIS A 119 -3.34 3.61 21.28
N LYS A 120 -2.67 4.53 20.57
CA LYS A 120 -1.28 4.94 20.85
C LYS A 120 -0.31 3.77 20.88
N GLN A 121 -0.63 2.70 20.14
CA GLN A 121 0.26 1.56 20.01
C GLN A 121 1.47 1.96 19.18
N ASN A 122 2.63 1.43 19.56
CA ASN A 122 3.85 1.58 18.79
C ASN A 122 3.93 0.40 17.82
N VAL A 123 3.64 0.65 16.55
CA VAL A 123 3.83 -0.32 15.47
C VAL A 123 5.19 -0.05 14.85
N THR A 124 6.10 -1.01 14.97
CA THR A 124 7.41 -0.90 14.35
C THR A 124 7.31 -1.02 12.83
N GLN A 125 8.28 -0.47 12.12
CA GLN A 125 8.35 -0.59 10.67
C GLN A 125 8.38 -2.06 10.23
N ALA A 126 9.15 -2.92 10.91
CA ALA A 126 9.23 -4.34 10.59
C ALA A 126 7.86 -5.04 10.72
N GLU A 127 7.08 -4.72 11.76
CA GLU A 127 5.73 -5.26 11.94
C GLU A 127 4.78 -4.79 10.84
N GLY A 128 4.83 -3.50 10.48
CA GLY A 128 4.01 -2.95 9.39
C GLY A 128 4.32 -3.62 8.04
N LEU A 129 5.61 -3.79 7.72
CA LEU A 129 6.05 -4.47 6.50
C LEU A 129 5.63 -5.94 6.47
N ALA A 130 5.75 -6.66 7.58
CA ALA A 130 5.34 -8.05 7.69
C ALA A 130 3.82 -8.22 7.53
N LEU A 131 3.01 -7.31 8.10
CA LEU A 131 1.56 -7.30 7.90
C LEU A 131 1.20 -7.10 6.44
N MET A 132 1.86 -6.16 5.76
CA MET A 132 1.62 -5.86 4.35
C MET A 132 1.95 -7.03 3.43
N ASP A 133 3.13 -7.64 3.61
CA ASP A 133 3.58 -8.80 2.85
C ASP A 133 2.62 -9.99 3.02
N ARG A 134 2.22 -10.25 4.28
CA ARG A 134 1.25 -11.31 4.60
C ARG A 134 -0.10 -11.07 3.91
N ALA A 135 -0.67 -9.87 4.04
CA ALA A 135 -2.01 -9.61 3.52
C ALA A 135 -2.05 -9.63 1.99
N ILE A 136 -1.00 -9.14 1.32
CA ILE A 136 -0.89 -9.21 -0.14
C ILE A 136 -0.76 -10.66 -0.61
N THR A 137 0.06 -11.45 0.07
CA THR A 137 0.22 -12.88 -0.21
C THR A 137 -1.12 -13.63 -0.04
N GLU A 138 -1.82 -13.42 1.08
CA GLU A 138 -3.11 -14.05 1.36
C GLU A 138 -4.20 -13.60 0.36
N ALA A 139 -4.34 -12.29 0.12
CA ALA A 139 -5.38 -11.73 -0.75
C ALA A 139 -5.23 -12.14 -2.22
N THR A 140 -4.01 -12.47 -2.65
CA THR A 140 -3.71 -12.84 -4.04
C THR A 140 -3.56 -14.35 -4.25
N ASN A 141 -3.75 -15.13 -3.18
CA ASN A 141 -3.54 -16.58 -3.15
C ASN A 141 -2.11 -16.96 -3.58
N GLY A 142 -1.12 -16.23 -3.07
CA GLY A 142 0.31 -16.44 -3.31
C GLY A 142 0.82 -16.02 -4.69
N ARG A 143 -0.01 -15.39 -5.53
CA ARG A 143 0.41 -14.94 -6.88
C ARG A 143 1.38 -13.77 -6.83
N LEU A 144 1.34 -12.98 -5.76
CA LEU A 144 2.20 -11.83 -5.53
C LEU A 144 2.91 -11.99 -4.19
N GLY A 145 4.10 -11.40 -4.06
CA GLY A 145 4.89 -11.38 -2.82
C GLY A 145 6.29 -11.97 -2.98
N GLY A 146 6.49 -12.95 -3.87
CA GLY A 146 7.80 -13.56 -4.12
C GLY A 146 8.63 -12.88 -5.23
N PRO A 147 9.93 -13.21 -5.33
CA PRO A 147 10.74 -12.94 -6.52
C PRO A 147 10.13 -13.57 -7.78
N VAL A 148 10.36 -12.96 -8.94
CA VAL A 148 9.84 -13.44 -10.25
C VAL A 148 10.95 -13.95 -11.19
N VAL A 149 12.21 -13.87 -10.73
CA VAL A 149 13.39 -14.47 -11.35
C VAL A 149 13.67 -15.83 -10.70
N PRO A 150 14.06 -16.87 -11.48
CA PRO A 150 14.43 -18.19 -10.95
C PRO A 150 15.67 -18.19 -10.05
#